data_AF-R3W4P5-F1
#
_entry.id   AF-R3W4P5-F1
#
_cell.length_a   1.000
_cell.length_b   1.000
_cell.length_c   1.000
_cell.angle_alpha   90.00
_cell.angle_beta   90.00
_cell.angle_gamma   90.00
#
_symmetry.space_group_name_H-M   'P 1'
#
loop_
_entity.id
_entity.type
_entity.pdbx_description
1 polymer ?
#
loop_
_entity_poly.entity_id
_entity_poly.type
_entity_poly.pdbx_seq_one_letter_code
_entity_poly.pdbx_strand_id
1 'polypeptide(L)'
;MFKTIERMVVNRTYKKKVKELHRTGYQAINLEELKRYCSEYRWTKKTVRTLREKKADILSIQPNEFFDYQQLKIQTTKQSFHELEDFSDLF
;
A
#
# COMPACT_ATOMS: atom_id res chain seq x y z
N MET A 1 -4.26 -1.22 25.87
CA MET A 1 -3.76 -2.59 25.63
C MET A 1 -4.25 -3.25 24.31
N PHE A 2 -5.38 -2.81 23.72
CA PHE A 2 -5.95 -3.43 22.49
C PHE A 2 -5.24 -3.12 21.16
N LYS A 3 -4.46 -2.04 21.06
CA LYS A 3 -3.80 -1.61 19.79
C LYS A 3 -2.81 -2.65 19.23
N THR A 4 -2.12 -3.39 20.09
CA THR A 4 -1.11 -4.38 19.67
C THR A 4 -1.75 -5.62 19.04
N ILE A 5 -2.85 -6.10 19.61
CA ILE A 5 -3.62 -7.24 19.09
C ILE A 5 -4.22 -6.86 17.74
N GLU A 6 -4.82 -5.67 17.64
CA GLU A 6 -5.36 -5.16 16.37
C GLU A 6 -4.28 -5.14 15.28
N ARG A 7 -3.10 -4.58 15.58
CA ARG A 7 -1.96 -4.53 14.67
C ARG A 7 -1.52 -5.93 14.21
N MET A 8 -1.48 -6.89 15.11
CA MET A 8 -1.14 -8.29 14.78
C MET A 8 -2.17 -8.92 13.85
N VAL A 9 -3.48 -8.74 14.12
CA VAL A 9 -4.55 -9.30 13.30
C VAL A 9 -4.55 -8.69 11.89
N VAL A 10 -4.38 -7.37 11.79
CA VAL A 10 -4.27 -6.68 10.50
C VAL A 10 -3.04 -7.18 9.74
N ASN A 11 -1.89 -7.30 10.41
CA ASN A 11 -0.66 -7.81 9.80
C ASN A 11 -0.81 -9.24 9.26
N ARG A 12 -1.51 -10.13 9.99
CA ARG A 12 -1.83 -11.47 9.49
C ARG A 12 -2.71 -11.42 8.23
N THR A 13 -3.62 -10.46 8.17
CA THR A 13 -4.53 -10.29 7.02
C THR A 13 -3.76 -9.84 5.77
N TYR A 14 -2.81 -8.92 5.92
CA TYR A 14 -1.90 -8.56 4.82
C TYR A 14 -1.11 -9.75 4.30
N LYS A 15 -0.50 -10.54 5.20
CA LYS A 15 0.24 -11.76 4.80
C LYS A 15 -0.64 -12.74 4.03
N LYS A 16 -1.89 -12.91 4.46
CA LYS A 16 -2.86 -13.76 3.76
C LYS A 16 -3.13 -13.23 2.34
N LYS A 17 -3.35 -11.92 2.20
CA LYS A 17 -3.63 -11.30 0.90
C LYS A 17 -2.43 -11.38 -0.05
N VAL A 18 -1.21 -11.11 0.42
CA VAL A 18 0.01 -11.28 -0.38
C VAL A 18 0.13 -12.72 -0.88
N LYS A 19 -0.08 -13.71 -0.01
CA LYS A 19 -0.03 -15.12 -0.41
C LYS A 19 -1.10 -15.46 -1.46
N GLU A 20 -2.30 -14.90 -1.34
CA GLU A 20 -3.36 -15.05 -2.35
C GLU A 20 -2.92 -14.47 -3.70
N LEU A 21 -2.46 -13.22 -3.72
CA LEU A 21 -2.00 -12.52 -4.93
C LEU A 21 -0.80 -13.24 -5.58
N HIS A 22 0.11 -13.78 -4.79
CA HIS A 22 1.23 -14.58 -5.29
C HIS A 22 0.74 -15.87 -5.96
N ARG A 23 -0.27 -16.53 -5.40
CA ARG A 23 -0.86 -17.74 -6.00
C ARG A 23 -1.59 -17.46 -7.30
N THR A 24 -2.07 -16.24 -7.51
CA THR A 24 -2.71 -15.81 -8.77
C THR A 24 -1.72 -15.25 -9.79
N GLY A 25 -0.41 -15.25 -9.49
CA GLY A 25 0.66 -14.88 -10.42
C GLY A 25 1.36 -13.55 -10.13
N TYR A 26 0.88 -12.76 -9.16
CA TYR A 26 1.43 -11.44 -8.86
C TYR A 26 2.57 -11.48 -7.84
N GLN A 27 3.65 -12.19 -8.16
CA GLN A 27 4.77 -12.42 -7.23
C GLN A 27 5.54 -11.15 -6.82
N ALA A 28 5.52 -10.11 -7.65
CA ALA A 28 6.21 -8.85 -7.38
C ALA A 28 5.60 -8.05 -6.20
N ILE A 29 4.37 -8.36 -5.79
CA ILE A 29 3.70 -7.63 -4.71
C ILE A 29 4.33 -7.98 -3.37
N ASN A 30 4.93 -7.01 -2.69
CA ASN A 30 5.52 -7.23 -1.37
C ASN A 30 4.62 -6.74 -0.22
N LEU A 31 4.86 -7.31 0.97
CA LEU A 31 4.05 -7.04 2.16
C LEU A 31 4.12 -5.58 2.61
N GLU A 32 5.30 -4.97 2.57
CA GLU A 32 5.52 -3.61 3.07
C GLU A 32 4.91 -2.56 2.13
N GLU A 33 4.94 -2.80 0.82
CA GLU A 33 4.25 -1.98 -0.17
C GLU A 33 2.75 -2.10 -0.06
N LEU A 34 2.20 -3.30 0.15
CA LEU A 34 0.76 -3.47 0.33
C LEU A 34 0.27 -2.75 1.59
N LYS A 35 1.07 -2.76 2.66
CA LYS A 35 0.79 -1.98 3.88
C LYS A 35 0.82 -0.48 3.59
N ARG A 36 1.87 0.02 2.93
CA ARG A 36 2.00 1.44 2.56
C ARG A 36 0.85 1.90 1.69
N TYR A 37 0.51 1.12 0.66
CA TYR A 37 -0.66 1.37 -0.19
C TYR A 37 -1.93 1.60 0.64
N CYS A 38 -2.19 0.74 1.61
CA CYS A 38 -3.37 0.88 2.46
C CYS A 38 -3.31 2.11 3.36
N SER A 39 -2.18 2.34 4.06
CA SER A 39 -2.06 3.44 5.02
C SER A 39 -1.95 4.83 4.38
N GLU A 40 -1.25 4.94 3.25
CA GLU A 40 -0.90 6.22 2.62
C GLU A 40 -1.91 6.62 1.54
N TYR A 41 -2.63 5.67 0.93
CA TYR A 41 -3.48 5.94 -0.23
C TYR A 41 -4.91 5.41 -0.11
N ARG A 42 -5.10 4.11 0.17
CA ARG A 42 -6.45 3.52 0.15
C ARG A 42 -7.32 4.02 1.30
N TRP A 43 -6.79 4.06 2.52
CA TRP A 43 -7.51 4.48 3.72
C TRP A 43 -7.51 5.99 3.95
N THR A 44 -6.76 6.75 3.17
CA THR A 44 -6.89 8.22 3.14
C THR A 44 -8.10 8.63 2.28
N LYS A 45 -8.41 7.86 1.24
CA LYS A 45 -9.58 8.06 0.36
C LYS A 45 -10.87 7.44 0.89
N LYS A 46 -10.79 6.50 1.83
CA LYS A 46 -11.93 5.76 2.36
C LYS A 46 -11.90 5.73 3.88
N THR A 47 -13.01 6.07 4.51
CA THR A 47 -13.13 5.99 5.96
C THR A 47 -13.20 4.53 6.42
N VAL A 48 -12.07 3.97 6.82
CA VAL A 48 -11.96 2.61 7.38
C VAL A 48 -11.60 2.74 8.86
N ARG A 49 -12.56 2.52 9.77
CA ARG A 49 -12.37 2.85 11.20
C ARG A 49 -12.20 1.61 12.07
N THR A 50 -12.89 0.52 11.76
CA THR A 50 -12.91 -0.68 12.58
C THR A 50 -11.94 -1.75 12.08
N LEU A 51 -11.50 -2.63 12.97
CA LEU A 51 -10.68 -3.80 12.62
C LEU A 51 -11.37 -4.68 11.56
N ARG A 52 -12.70 -4.86 11.66
CA ARG A 52 -13.47 -5.67 10.72
C ARG A 52 -13.42 -5.06 9.31
N GLU A 53 -13.63 -3.75 9.20
CA GLU A 53 -13.55 -3.03 7.92
C GLU A 53 -12.15 -3.10 7.33
N LYS A 54 -11.10 -2.88 8.13
CA LYS A 54 -9.71 -3.00 7.65
C LYS A 54 -9.44 -4.39 7.07
N LYS A 55 -9.90 -5.45 7.74
CA LYS A 55 -9.72 -6.82 7.24
C LYS A 55 -10.46 -7.06 5.94
N ALA A 56 -11.73 -6.67 5.87
CA ALA A 56 -12.55 -6.84 4.68
C ALA A 56 -11.96 -6.07 3.50
N ASP A 57 -11.51 -4.84 3.74
CA ASP A 57 -10.91 -3.97 2.73
C ASP A 57 -9.57 -4.53 2.21
N ILE A 58 -8.69 -5.03 3.07
CA ILE A 58 -7.43 -5.68 2.64
C ILE A 58 -7.72 -6.90 1.76
N LEU A 59 -8.70 -7.71 2.13
CA LEU A 59 -9.04 -8.91 1.37
C LEU A 59 -9.68 -8.59 0.02
N SER A 60 -10.36 -7.45 -0.11
CA SER A 60 -11.00 -7.03 -1.36
C SER A 60 -10.07 -6.37 -2.37
N ILE A 61 -8.84 -6.02 -1.98
CA ILE A 61 -7.84 -5.38 -2.88
C ILE A 61 -7.66 -6.23 -4.13
N GLN A 62 -7.83 -5.60 -5.29
CA GLN A 62 -7.51 -6.20 -6.57
C GLN A 62 -6.07 -5.85 -6.98
N PRO A 63 -5.40 -6.74 -7.73
CA PRO A 63 -4.03 -6.50 -8.19
C PRO A 63 -3.87 -5.19 -8.97
N ASN A 64 -4.82 -4.89 -9.87
CA ASN A 64 -4.78 -3.67 -10.69
C ASN A 64 -4.80 -2.40 -9.84
N GLU A 65 -5.66 -2.33 -8.81
CA GLU A 65 -5.73 -1.17 -7.91
C GLU A 65 -4.41 -0.91 -7.18
N PHE A 66 -3.64 -1.96 -6.91
CA PHE A 66 -2.32 -1.85 -6.29
C PHE A 66 -1.27 -1.36 -7.30
N PHE A 67 -1.25 -1.91 -8.52
CA PHE A 67 -0.29 -1.49 -9.55
C PHE A 67 -0.54 -0.07 -10.05
N ASP A 68 -1.80 0.36 -10.14
CA ASP A 68 -2.14 1.75 -10.45
C ASP A 68 -1.51 2.72 -9.45
N TYR A 69 -1.56 2.38 -8.15
CA TYR A 69 -0.89 3.16 -7.11
C TYR A 69 0.64 3.13 -7.25
N GLN A 70 1.25 1.99 -7.56
CA GLN A 70 2.70 1.91 -7.78
C GLN A 70 3.14 2.79 -8.95
N GLN A 71 2.39 2.79 -10.05
CA GLN A 71 2.65 3.64 -11.21
C GLN A 71 2.55 5.12 -10.84
N LEU A 72 1.49 5.53 -10.14
CA LEU A 72 1.32 6.90 -9.66
C LEU A 72 2.50 7.32 -8.76
N LYS A 73 2.92 6.45 -7.84
CA LYS A 73 4.05 6.70 -6.94
C LYS A 73 5.36 6.90 -7.71
N ILE A 74 5.62 6.07 -8.73
CA ILE A 74 6.81 6.20 -9.58
C ILE A 74 6.78 7.54 -10.33
N GLN A 75 5.64 7.93 -10.89
CA GLN A 75 5.49 9.19 -11.61
C GLN A 75 5.75 10.40 -10.71
N THR A 76 5.14 10.46 -9.54
CA THR A 76 5.33 11.59 -8.60
C THR A 76 6.74 11.65 -8.03
N THR A 77 7.37 10.49 -7.81
CA THR A 77 8.75 10.41 -7.32
C THR A 77 9.74 10.86 -8.40
N LYS A 78 9.55 10.44 -9.66
CA LYS A 78 10.37 10.89 -10.79
C LYS A 78 10.29 12.39 -11.01
N GLN A 79 9.08 12.98 -10.91
CA GLN A 79 8.91 14.43 -10.98
C GLN A 79 9.69 15.14 -9.86
N SER A 80 9.59 14.66 -8.62
CA SER A 80 10.33 15.24 -7.49
C SER A 80 11.85 15.15 -7.65
N PHE A 81 12.40 14.08 -8.23
CA PHE A 81 13.84 13.99 -8.50
C PHE A 81 14.28 14.94 -9.62
N HIS A 82 13.49 15.07 -10.68
CA HIS A 82 13.79 16.00 -11.77
C HIS A 82 13.77 17.46 -11.30
N GLU A 83 12.82 17.82 -10.44
CA GLU A 83 12.79 19.14 -9.79
C GLU A 83 14.04 19.37 -8.93
N LEU A 84 14.51 18.35 -8.18
CA LEU A 84 15.75 18.46 -7.38
C LEU A 84 17.02 18.61 -8.22
N GLU A 85 17.11 17.97 -9.38
CA GLU A 85 18.20 18.18 -10.34
C GLU A 85 18.18 19.61 -10.92
N ASP A 86 17.01 20.18 -11.20
CA ASP A 86 16.87 21.56 -11.70
C ASP A 86 17.35 22.61 -10.66
N PHE A 87 17.21 22.32 -9.37
CA PHE A 87 17.79 23.15 -8.30
C PHE A 87 19.30 22.94 -8.08
N SER A 88 19.92 21.92 -8.68
CA SER A 88 21.36 21.66 -8.51
C SER A 88 22.24 22.62 -9.30
N ASP A 89 21.70 23.29 -10.33
CA ASP A 89 22.37 24.37 -11.07
C ASP A 89 22.34 25.73 -10.34
N LEU A 90 21.68 25.83 -9.18
CA LEU A 90 21.56 27.05 -8.36
C LEU A 90 22.57 27.15 -7.20
N PHE A 91 23.46 26.16 -7.03
CA PHE A 91 24.53 26.13 -6.02
C PHE A 91 25.87 25.73 -6.63
#